data_AF-A0A1G4RKV4-F1
#
_entry.id   AF-A0A1G4RKV4-F1
#
_cell.length_a   1.000
_cell.length_b   1.000
_cell.length_c   1.000
_cell.angle_alpha   90.00
_cell.angle_beta   90.00
_cell.angle_gamma   90.00
#
_symmetry.space_group_name_H-M   'P 1'
#
loop_
_entity.id
_entity.type
_entity.pdbx_description
1 polymer ?
#
loop_
_entity_poly.entity_id
_entity_poly.type
_entity_poly.pdbx_seq_one_letter_code
_entity_poly.pdbx_strand_id
1 'polypeptide(L)' 'MNDTELRKALFGLKERYGTPIVFIANKVAVSREHLSKWLHNDSHVISDQLKNRLKQFVKERS' A
#
# COMPACT_ATOMS: atom_id res chain seq x y z
N MET A 1 -10.94 6.29 -3.29
CA MET A 1 -10.11 5.54 -2.33
C MET A 1 -9.70 6.45 -1.18
N ASN A 2 -10.40 6.30 -0.07
CA ASN A 2 -9.93 6.74 1.24
C ASN A 2 -8.83 5.78 1.76
N ASP A 3 -8.15 6.13 2.87
CA ASP A 3 -7.05 5.31 3.41
C ASP A 3 -7.50 3.88 3.74
N THR A 4 -8.68 3.69 4.31
CA THR A 4 -9.23 2.38 4.66
C THR A 4 -9.46 1.49 3.43
N GLU A 5 -10.04 2.04 2.36
CA GLU A 5 -10.25 1.34 1.08
C GLU A 5 -8.91 0.97 0.45
N LEU A 6 -7.93 1.88 0.50
CA LEU A 6 -6.62 1.64 -0.07
C LEU A 6 -5.87 0.53 0.67
N ARG A 7 -5.94 0.51 2.02
CA ARG A 7 -5.41 -0.59 2.84
C ARG A 7 -6.07 -1.91 2.47
N LYS A 8 -7.41 -1.95 2.40
CA LYS A 8 -8.15 -3.16 1.99
C LYS A 8 -7.76 -3.65 0.60
N ALA A 9 -7.62 -2.75 -0.37
CA ALA A 9 -7.22 -3.12 -1.72
C ALA A 9 -5.80 -3.71 -1.76
N LEU A 10 -4.85 -3.14 -1.01
CA LEU A 10 -3.50 -3.68 -0.88
C LEU A 10 -3.48 -5.05 -0.20
N PHE A 11 -4.29 -5.26 0.83
CA PHE A 11 -4.47 -6.59 1.44
C PHE A 11 -5.05 -7.59 0.44
N GLY A 12 -6.07 -7.19 -0.33
CA GLY A 12 -6.64 -8.04 -1.38
C GLY A 12 -5.63 -8.41 -2.47
N LEU A 13 -4.76 -7.49 -2.88
CA LEU A 13 -3.67 -7.80 -3.83
C LEU A 13 -2.62 -8.75 -3.24
N LYS A 14 -2.32 -8.61 -1.95
CA LYS A 14 -1.42 -9.52 -1.24
C LYS A 14 -2.01 -10.94 -1.22
N GLU A 15 -3.29 -11.09 -0.90
CA GLU A 15 -3.96 -12.40 -0.87
C GLU A 15 -4.11 -13.01 -2.27
N ARG A 16 -4.52 -12.22 -3.26
CA ARG A 16 -4.81 -12.70 -4.62
C ARG A 16 -3.55 -13.10 -5.40
N TYR A 17 -2.46 -12.36 -5.22
CA TYR A 17 -1.23 -12.52 -6.02
C TYR A 17 -0.03 -13.00 -5.20
N GLY A 18 -0.20 -13.26 -3.90
CA GLY A 18 0.92 -13.59 -3.00
C GLY A 18 1.95 -12.45 -2.88
N THR A 19 1.57 -11.21 -3.18
CA THR A 19 2.51 -10.09 -3.34
C THR A 19 3.14 -9.72 -1.99
N PRO A 20 4.48 -9.85 -1.83
CA PRO A 20 5.13 -9.45 -0.59
C PRO A 20 5.04 -7.93 -0.36
N ILE A 21 4.86 -7.50 0.89
CA ILE A 21 4.88 -6.07 1.26
C ILE A 21 6.17 -5.38 0.77
N VAL A 22 7.30 -6.10 0.77
CA VAL A 22 8.58 -5.64 0.23
C VAL A 22 8.49 -5.27 -1.25
N PHE A 23 7.78 -6.07 -2.05
CA PHE A 23 7.61 -5.81 -3.48
C PHE A 23 6.81 -4.52 -3.71
N ILE A 24 5.72 -4.35 -2.98
CA ILE A 24 4.88 -3.13 -3.05
C ILE A 24 5.71 -1.92 -2.64
N ALA A 25 6.42 -2.02 -1.51
CA ALA A 25 7.27 -0.95 -1.00
C ALA A 25 8.34 -0.52 -2.03
N ASN A 26 9.02 -1.48 -2.66
CA ASN A 26 9.97 -1.22 -3.74
C ASN A 26 9.31 -0.54 -4.94
N LYS A 27 8.11 -0.95 -5.34
CA LYS A 27 7.40 -0.37 -6.49
C LYS A 27 6.94 1.06 -6.26
N VAL A 28 6.60 1.43 -5.02
CA VAL A 28 6.20 2.80 -4.67
C VAL A 28 7.35 3.65 -4.11
N ALA A 29 8.58 3.11 -4.15
CA ALA A 29 9.82 3.74 -3.68
C ALA A 29 9.73 4.20 -2.21
N VAL A 30 9.35 3.29 -1.32
CA VAL A 30 9.29 3.52 0.13
C VAL A 30 9.91 2.34 0.89
N SER A 31 10.32 2.54 2.13
CA SER A 31 10.81 1.42 2.95
C SER A 31 9.68 0.47 3.32
N ARG A 32 9.99 -0.84 3.35
CA ARG A 32 9.07 -1.88 3.82
C ARG A 32 8.51 -1.55 5.19
N GLU A 33 9.35 -1.09 6.12
CA GLU A 33 8.93 -0.75 7.47
C GLU A 33 7.94 0.40 7.50
N HIS A 34 8.15 1.45 6.71
CA HIS A 34 7.23 2.58 6.67
C HIS A 34 5.87 2.17 6.09
N LEU A 35 5.87 1.38 5.01
CA LEU A 35 4.64 0.83 4.45
C LEU A 35 3.94 -0.13 5.43
N SER A 36 4.70 -0.97 6.12
CA SER A 36 4.19 -1.90 7.12
C SER A 36 3.59 -1.17 8.31
N LYS A 37 4.24 -0.12 8.83
CA LYS A 37 3.69 0.75 9.87
C LYS A 37 2.36 1.35 9.44
N TRP A 38 2.27 1.88 8.21
CA TRP A 38 1.01 2.43 7.71
C TRP A 38 -0.10 1.38 7.52
N LEU A 39 0.25 0.16 7.12
CA LEU A 39 -0.71 -0.94 6.92
C LEU A 39 -1.26 -1.51 8.25
N HIS A 40 -0.47 -1.48 9.32
CA HIS A 40 -0.82 -2.08 10.61
C HIS A 40 -1.20 -1.07 11.70
N ASN A 41 -1.02 0.22 11.45
CA ASN A 41 -1.36 1.29 12.39
C ASN A 41 -2.26 2.32 11.72
N ASP A 42 -3.54 2.32 12.09
CA ASP A 42 -4.54 3.23 11.50
C ASP A 42 -4.24 4.70 11.78
N SER A 43 -3.58 5.03 12.89
CA SER A 43 -3.18 6.39 13.26
C SER A 43 -1.92 6.88 12.52
N HIS A 44 -1.21 5.99 11.82
CA HIS A 44 -0.05 6.39 11.05
C HIS A 44 -0.49 7.03 9.73
N VAL A 45 -0.10 8.28 9.50
CA VAL A 45 -0.41 9.04 8.30
C VAL A 45 0.80 9.02 7.36
N ILE A 46 0.55 8.77 6.08
CA ILE A 46 1.54 8.88 5.01
C ILE A 46 1.26 10.09 4.12
N SER A 47 2.27 10.56 3.41
CA SER A 47 2.14 11.69 2.49
C SER A 47 1.15 11.40 1.36
N ASP A 48 0.46 12.44 0.88
CA ASP A 48 -0.45 12.32 -0.26
C ASP A 48 0.24 11.81 -1.52
N GLN A 49 1.52 12.15 -1.70
CA GLN A 49 2.34 11.60 -2.77
C GLN A 49 2.45 10.08 -2.68
N LEU A 50 2.69 9.53 -1.49
CA LEU A 50 2.75 8.07 -1.31
C LEU A 50 1.37 7.43 -1.49
N LYS A 51 0.30 8.07 -1.00
CA LYS A 51 -1.08 7.61 -1.24
C LYS A 51 -1.39 7.54 -2.74
N ASN A 52 -0.99 8.54 -3.51
CA ASN A 52 -1.21 8.57 -4.96
C ASN A 52 -0.45 7.45 -5.67
N ARG A 53 0.80 7.18 -5.30
CA ARG A 53 1.58 6.05 -5.83
C ARG A 53 0.93 4.69 -5.50
N LEU A 54 0.45 4.51 -4.27
CA LEU A 54 -0.25 3.29 -3.87
C LEU A 54 -1.58 3.13 -4.62
N LYS A 55 -2.35 4.20 -4.81
CA LYS A 55 -3.58 4.19 -5.63
C LYS A 55 -3.29 3.79 -7.07
N GLN A 56 -2.24 4.35 -7.67
CA GLN A 56 -1.82 4.00 -9.02
C GLN A 56 -1.39 2.53 -9.10
N PHE A 57 -0.57 2.07 -8.16
CA PHE A 57 -0.14 0.67 -8.09
C PHE A 57 -1.34 -0.29 -8.00
N VAL A 58 -2.33 0.03 -7.18
CA VAL A 58 -3.57 -0.77 -7.08
C VAL A 58 -4.34 -0.77 -8.38
N LYS A 59 -4.49 0.38 -9.04
CA LYS A 59 -5.20 0.51 -10.32
C LYS A 59 -4.53 -0.27 -11.45
N GLU A 60 -3.20 -0.33 -11.50
CA GLU A 60 -2.44 -1.09 -12.49
C GLU A 60 -2.54 -2.61 -12.30
N ARG A 61 -2.99 -3.07 -11.12
CA ARG A 61 -3.03 -4.48 -10.73
C ARG A 61 -4.45 -5.00 -10.45
N SER A 62 -5.46 -4.14 -10.52
CA SER A 62 -6.88 -4.47 -10.33
C SER A 62 -7.56 -4.92 -11.61
#